data_AF-A0A0T2KZX4-F1
#
_entry.id   AF-A0A0T2KZX4-F1
#
_cell.length_a   1.000
_cell.length_b   1.000
_cell.length_c   1.000
_cell.angle_alpha   90.00
_cell.angle_beta   90.00
_cell.angle_gamma   90.00
#
_symmetry.space_group_name_H-M   'P 1'
#
loop_
_entity.id
_entity.type
_entity.pdbx_description
1 polymer ?
#
loop_
_entity_poly.entity_id
_entity_poly.type
_entity_poly.pdbx_seq_one_letter_code
_entity_poly.pdbx_strand_id
1 'polypeptide(L)'
;MSLLMSCDPTAIACLDTLARVRRQVDDAAVRLQAAHAHALALADATRWQTEAARRFRDVTAQWCQDVAALAAEAAEVGDDVSRLHHRVALLMGDAAG
;
A
#
# COMPACT_ATOMS: atom_id res chain seq x y z
N MET A 1 7.07 -40.15 13.63
CA MET A 1 6.71 -39.88 12.22
C MET A 1 6.79 -38.38 12.01
N SER A 2 7.94 -37.92 11.53
CA SER A 2 8.22 -36.51 11.29
C SER A 2 7.45 -36.06 10.05
N LEU A 3 6.46 -35.18 10.24
CA LEU A 3 5.85 -34.46 9.13
C LEU A 3 6.86 -33.42 8.67
N LEU A 4 7.55 -33.73 7.57
CA LEU A 4 8.28 -32.77 6.76
C LEU A 4 7.30 -31.70 6.27
N MET A 5 7.06 -30.67 7.09
CA MET A 5 6.50 -29.39 6.64
C MET A 5 7.58 -28.67 5.84
N SER A 6 7.86 -29.17 4.64
CA SER A 6 8.51 -28.36 3.61
C SER A 6 7.58 -27.19 3.33
N CYS A 7 7.96 -25.97 3.70
CA CYS A 7 7.27 -24.77 3.25
C CYS A 7 7.16 -24.83 1.71
N ASP A 8 5.93 -24.79 1.21
CA ASP A 8 5.66 -24.86 -0.22
C ASP A 8 6.37 -23.69 -0.93
N PRO A 9 7.25 -23.94 -1.92
CA PRO A 9 7.92 -22.88 -2.67
C PRO A 9 6.94 -21.92 -3.35
N THR A 10 5.71 -22.37 -3.63
CA THR A 10 4.61 -21.54 -4.14
C THR A 10 4.16 -20.51 -3.10
N ALA A 11 4.15 -20.87 -1.81
CA ALA A 11 3.80 -19.95 -0.73
C ALA A 11 4.85 -18.85 -0.55
N ILE A 12 6.14 -19.19 -0.70
CA ILE A 12 7.23 -18.21 -0.64
C ILE A 12 7.15 -17.24 -1.82
N ALA A 13 6.95 -17.75 -3.04
CA ALA A 13 6.78 -16.90 -4.23
C ALA A 13 5.54 -15.99 -4.15
N CYS A 14 4.46 -16.47 -3.54
CA CYS A 14 3.26 -15.67 -3.27
C CYS A 14 3.56 -14.52 -2.30
N LEU A 15 4.28 -14.79 -1.21
CA LEU A 15 4.66 -13.77 -0.25
C LEU A 15 5.57 -12.68 -0.84
N ASP A 16 6.57 -13.06 -1.65
CA ASP A 16 7.42 -12.10 -2.37
C ASP A 16 6.62 -11.24 -3.36
N THR A 17 5.61 -11.85 -4.00
CA THR A 17 4.70 -11.12 -4.90
C THR A 17 3.86 -10.11 -4.11
N LEU A 18 3.29 -10.51 -2.97
CA LEU A 18 2.54 -9.61 -2.09
C LEU A 18 3.41 -8.47 -1.57
N ALA A 19 4.65 -8.76 -1.15
CA ALA A 19 5.59 -7.74 -0.71
C ALA A 19 5.94 -6.72 -1.81
N ARG A 20 5.99 -7.17 -3.08
CA ARG A 20 6.19 -6.30 -4.24
C ARG A 20 4.96 -5.44 -4.53
N VAL A 21 3.77 -6.05 -4.57
CA VAL A 21 2.51 -5.35 -4.78
C VAL A 21 2.32 -4.27 -3.72
N ARG A 22 2.61 -4.58 -2.44
CA ARG A 22 2.60 -3.60 -1.36
C ARG A 22 3.47 -2.37 -1.66
N ARG A 23 4.74 -2.57 -1.98
CA ARG A 23 5.65 -1.45 -2.29
C ARG A 23 5.13 -0.60 -3.44
N GLN A 24 4.55 -1.24 -4.46
CA GLN A 24 3.97 -0.53 -5.60
C GLN A 24 2.74 0.30 -5.20
N VAL A 25 1.91 -0.20 -4.30
CA VAL A 25 0.76 0.55 -3.77
C VAL A 25 1.23 1.72 -2.90
N ASP A 26 2.22 1.51 -2.04
CA ASP A 26 2.80 2.58 -1.21
C ASP A 26 3.39 3.70 -2.07
N ASP A 27 4.21 3.35 -3.07
CA ASP A 27 4.80 4.30 -4.02
C ASP A 27 3.71 5.04 -4.81
N ALA A 28 2.64 4.35 -5.22
CA ALA A 28 1.51 4.96 -5.90
C ALA A 28 0.79 5.97 -4.98
N ALA A 29 0.53 5.60 -3.72
CA ALA A 29 -0.11 6.49 -2.75
C ALA A 29 0.70 7.77 -2.54
N VAL A 30 2.02 7.66 -2.37
CA VAL A 30 2.92 8.82 -2.22
C VAL A 30 2.87 9.73 -3.46
N ARG A 31 2.90 9.16 -4.67
CA ARG A 31 2.83 9.94 -5.91
C ARG A 31 1.49 10.65 -6.07
N LEU A 32 0.40 10.01 -5.67
CA LEU A 32 -0.94 10.60 -5.70
C LEU A 32 -1.05 11.76 -4.69
N GLN A 33 -0.53 11.60 -3.47
CA GLN A 33 -0.47 12.68 -2.48
C GLN A 33 0.35 13.90 -2.98
N ALA A 34 1.48 13.66 -3.65
CA ALA A 34 2.27 14.75 -4.24
C ALA A 34 1.51 15.47 -5.37
N ALA A 35 0.83 14.73 -6.24
CA ALA A 35 0.03 15.30 -7.31
C ALA A 35 -1.15 16.14 -6.77
N HIS A 36 -1.76 15.71 -5.66
CA HIS A 36 -2.78 16.48 -4.94
C HIS A 36 -2.25 17.83 -4.47
N ALA A 37 -1.10 17.84 -3.77
CA ALA A 37 -0.51 19.07 -3.25
C ALA A 37 -0.20 20.07 -4.38
N HIS A 38 0.30 19.58 -5.51
CA HIS A 38 0.51 20.41 -6.69
C HIS A 38 -0.79 20.96 -7.28
N ALA A 39 -1.84 20.15 -7.36
CA ALA A 39 -3.14 20.59 -7.86
C ALA A 39 -3.76 21.70 -7.00
N LEU A 40 -3.68 21.57 -5.67
CA LEU A 40 -4.13 22.62 -4.74
C LEU A 40 -3.31 23.90 -4.90
N ALA A 41 -1.98 23.80 -4.96
CA ALA A 41 -1.11 24.96 -5.15
C ALA A 41 -1.44 25.71 -6.46
N LEU A 42 -1.73 24.97 -7.53
CA LEU A 42 -2.13 25.56 -8.81
C LEU A 42 -3.49 26.26 -8.71
N ALA A 43 -4.46 25.65 -8.04
CA ALA A 43 -5.81 26.20 -7.85
C ALA A 43 -5.78 27.49 -7.01
N ASP A 44 -4.96 27.54 -5.97
CA ASP A 44 -4.77 28.72 -5.14
C ASP A 44 -4.05 29.85 -5.90
N ALA A 45 -2.98 29.52 -6.63
CA ALA A 45 -2.22 30.49 -7.43
C ALA A 45 -3.07 31.15 -8.52
N THR A 46 -4.04 30.43 -9.07
CA THR A 46 -4.89 30.90 -10.16
C THR A 46 -6.18 31.58 -9.70
N ARG A 47 -6.41 31.68 -8.37
CA ARG A 47 -7.60 32.31 -7.77
C ARG A 47 -8.90 31.87 -8.44
N TRP A 48 -9.06 30.57 -8.66
CA TRP A 48 -10.26 30.03 -9.27
C TRP A 48 -11.46 30.26 -8.31
N GLN A 49 -12.17 31.38 -8.48
CA GLN A 49 -13.40 31.74 -7.74
C GLN A 49 -14.66 31.21 -8.42
N THR A 50 -14.53 30.26 -9.34
CA THR A 50 -15.64 29.70 -10.11
C THR A 50 -16.23 28.48 -9.41
N GLU A 51 -17.48 28.15 -9.74
CA GLU A 51 -18.15 26.92 -9.29
C GLU A 51 -17.36 25.65 -9.68
N ALA A 52 -16.70 25.67 -10.84
CA ALA A 52 -15.81 24.60 -11.28
C ALA A 52 -14.63 24.40 -10.31
N ALA A 53 -14.13 25.48 -9.70
CA ALA A 53 -13.05 25.42 -8.73
C ALA A 53 -13.47 24.79 -7.40
N ARG A 54 -14.69 25.07 -6.95
CA ARG A 54 -15.26 24.44 -5.75
C ARG A 54 -15.39 22.95 -5.95
N ARG A 55 -16.03 22.54 -7.07
CA ARG A 55 -16.15 21.12 -7.44
C ARG A 55 -14.79 20.43 -7.56
N PHE A 56 -13.81 21.11 -8.16
CA PHE A 56 -12.45 20.57 -8.23
C PHE A 56 -11.86 20.36 -6.84
N ARG A 57 -11.94 21.34 -5.93
CA ARG A 57 -11.48 21.19 -4.54
C ARG A 57 -12.19 20.05 -3.83
N ASP A 58 -13.52 19.95 -3.95
CA ASP A 58 -14.30 18.92 -3.27
C ASP A 58 -13.93 17.51 -3.77
N VAL A 59 -13.81 17.32 -5.09
CA VAL A 59 -13.36 16.06 -5.70
C VAL A 59 -11.91 15.74 -5.28
N THR A 60 -11.06 16.76 -5.23
CA THR A 60 -9.65 16.60 -4.87
C THR A 60 -9.50 16.25 -3.38
N ALA A 61 -10.35 16.80 -2.51
CA ALA A 61 -10.43 16.45 -1.09
C ALA A 61 -10.94 15.02 -0.86
N GLN A 62 -12.01 14.62 -1.56
CA GLN A 62 -12.52 13.24 -1.49
C GLN A 62 -11.45 12.25 -1.95
N TRP A 63 -10.81 12.52 -3.10
CA TRP A 63 -9.73 11.69 -3.59
C TRP A 63 -8.55 11.59 -2.61
N CYS A 64 -8.27 12.66 -1.86
CA CYS A 64 -7.27 12.62 -0.78
C CYS A 64 -7.63 11.64 0.34
N GLN A 65 -8.91 11.62 0.73
CA GLN A 65 -9.40 10.66 1.73
C GLN A 65 -9.31 9.23 1.22
N ASP A 66 -9.67 9.00 -0.05
CA ASP A 66 -9.60 7.68 -0.67
C ASP A 66 -8.14 7.18 -0.74
N VAL A 67 -7.19 8.05 -1.10
CA VAL A 67 -5.75 7.72 -1.13
C VAL A 67 -5.21 7.45 0.27
N ALA A 68 -5.64 8.20 1.28
CA ALA A 68 -5.25 7.96 2.67
C ALA A 68 -5.78 6.62 3.20
N ALA A 69 -7.03 6.27 2.85
CA ALA A 69 -7.61 4.97 3.17
C ALA A 69 -6.84 3.83 2.51
N LEU A 70 -6.52 3.96 1.22
CA LEU A 70 -5.73 2.97 0.49
C LEU A 70 -4.33 2.79 1.10
N ALA A 71 -3.69 3.88 1.53
CA ALA A 71 -2.38 3.80 2.20
C ALA A 71 -2.47 3.07 3.55
N ALA A 72 -3.55 3.26 4.30
CA ALA A 72 -3.78 2.53 5.55
C ALA A 72 -4.01 1.04 5.30
N GLU A 73 -4.84 0.68 4.31
CA GLU A 73 -5.07 -0.71 3.90
C GLU A 73 -3.75 -1.38 3.44
N ALA A 74 -2.93 -0.66 2.67
CA ALA A 74 -1.63 -1.15 2.23
C ALA A 74 -0.66 -1.41 3.39
N ALA A 75 -0.67 -0.54 4.41
CA ALA A 75 0.12 -0.73 5.63
C ALA A 75 -0.34 -1.97 6.42
N GLU A 76 -1.65 -2.17 6.58
CA GLU A 76 -2.20 -3.36 7.26
C GLU A 76 -1.83 -4.66 6.55
N VAL A 77 -2.01 -4.71 5.22
CA VAL A 77 -1.56 -5.83 4.39
C VAL A 77 -0.05 -6.04 4.54
N GLY A 78 0.71 -4.95 4.70
CA GLY A 78 2.13 -5.01 4.95
C GLY A 78 2.54 -5.68 6.25
N ASP A 79 1.81 -5.40 7.32
CA ASP A 79 2.02 -6.06 8.60
C ASP A 79 1.65 -7.55 8.52
N ASP A 80 0.56 -7.89 7.83
CA ASP A 80 0.14 -9.28 7.61
C ASP A 80 1.19 -10.09 6.84
N VAL A 81 1.69 -9.55 5.73
CA VAL A 81 2.76 -10.20 4.94
C VAL A 81 4.03 -10.37 5.78
N SER A 82 4.39 -9.37 6.59
CA SER A 82 5.57 -9.44 7.46
C SER A 82 5.41 -10.50 8.56
N ARG A 83 4.22 -10.59 9.18
CA ARG A 83 3.87 -11.65 10.13
C ARG A 83 3.93 -13.04 9.48
N LEU A 84 3.41 -13.17 8.26
CA LEU A 84 3.46 -14.43 7.52
C LEU A 84 4.89 -14.84 7.15
N HIS A 85 5.73 -13.90 6.67
CA HIS A 85 7.16 -14.14 6.44
C HIS A 85 7.85 -14.66 7.70
N HIS A 86 7.60 -14.02 8.84
CA HIS A 86 8.21 -14.43 10.12
C HIS A 86 7.78 -15.85 10.51
N ARG A 87 6.49 -16.17 10.39
CA ARG A 87 5.97 -17.52 10.67
C ARG A 87 6.58 -18.57 9.75
N VAL A 88 6.70 -18.30 8.45
CA VAL A 88 7.34 -19.20 7.48
C VAL A 88 8.82 -19.40 7.82
N ALA A 89 9.54 -18.34 8.18
CA ALA A 89 10.95 -18.42 8.56
C ALA A 89 11.17 -19.29 9.80
N LEU A 90 10.31 -19.17 10.83
CA LEU A 90 10.36 -20.02 12.02
C LEU A 90 10.13 -21.50 11.67
N LEU A 91 9.12 -21.80 10.86
CA LEU A 91 8.81 -23.16 10.43
C LEU A 91 9.95 -23.80 9.61
N MET A 92 10.65 -23.01 8.79
CA MET A 92 11.82 -23.51 8.06
C MET A 92 13.06 -23.67 8.95
N GLY A 93 13.22 -22.84 9.98
CA GLY A 93 14.32 -22.94 10.96
C GLY A 93 14.18 -24.17 11.85
N ASP A 94 12.97 -24.46 12.32
CA ASP A 94 12.67 -25.64 13.14
C ASP A 94 12.76 -26.96 12.34
N ALA A 95 12.63 -26.92 11.01
CA ALA A 95 12.79 -28.08 10.15
C ALA A 95 14.25 -28.44 9.84
N ALA A 96 15.21 -27.55 10.16
CA ALA A 96 16.63 -27.70 9.86
C ALA A 96 17.49 -28.09 11.10
N GLY A 97 16.90 -28.15 12.30
CA GLY A 97 17.53 -28.57 13.56
C GLY A 97 17.02 -29.91 14.06
#